data_AF-A0A8F2AZA7-F1
#
_entry.id   AF-A0A8F2AZA7-F1
#
_cell.length_a   1.000
_cell.length_b   1.000
_cell.length_c   1.000
_cell.angle_alpha   90.00
_cell.angle_beta   90.00
_cell.angle_gamma   90.00
#
_symmetry.space_group_name_H-M   'P 1'
#
loop_
_entity.id
_entity.type
_entity.pdbx_description
1 polymer ?
#
loop_
_entity_poly.entity_id
_entity_poly.type
_entity_poly.pdbx_seq_one_letter_code
_entity_poly.pdbx_strand_id
1 'polypeptide(L)'
;MTPLFRKSGFTLVEIVVAMFIAGVLCAATVKLWDVTGLLYFHSSLKQKAIFALNSQTERLTSLYRWCDLYSHITHSSDNISYRSGYVTTCNYDFFKTNAADFTQWEDVYYDSGNDYDAVYVDKNRNVVGKLYWTQQSVYDCGMCSTNGGTCSGSGDDFGTYSGFKTSEAVCLTINLDYPYRWDNNTLSIKEDSAMLPHRTIKVMTIVATKQ
;
A
#
# COMPACT_ATOMS: atom_id res chain seq x y z
N MET A 1 -48.92 -44.95 -43.16
CA MET A 1 -48.13 -43.86 -43.78
C MET A 1 -47.08 -43.41 -42.79
N THR A 2 -45.84 -43.88 -42.95
CA THR A 2 -44.69 -43.45 -42.16
C THR A 2 -44.11 -42.19 -42.80
N PRO A 3 -43.95 -41.07 -42.07
CA PRO A 3 -43.35 -39.87 -42.63
C PRO A 3 -41.90 -40.16 -43.05
N LEU A 4 -41.58 -39.92 -44.32
CA LEU A 4 -40.22 -39.92 -44.82
C LEU A 4 -39.46 -38.77 -44.16
N PHE A 5 -38.67 -39.08 -43.14
CA PHE A 5 -37.74 -38.11 -42.55
C PHE A 5 -36.68 -37.77 -43.60
N ARG A 6 -36.76 -36.54 -44.13
CA ARG A 6 -35.71 -35.95 -44.97
C ARG A 6 -34.44 -35.83 -44.13
N LYS A 7 -33.50 -36.75 -44.31
CA LYS A 7 -32.14 -36.61 -43.77
C LYS A 7 -31.45 -35.46 -44.53
N SER A 8 -31.49 -34.26 -43.95
CA SER A 8 -30.66 -33.15 -44.40
C SER A 8 -29.25 -33.37 -43.86
N GLY A 9 -28.31 -33.76 -44.72
CA GLY A 9 -26.90 -33.79 -44.37
C GLY A 9 -26.34 -32.37 -44.25
N PHE A 10 -25.42 -32.15 -43.32
CA PHE A 10 -24.64 -30.90 -43.25
C PHE A 10 -23.83 -30.74 -44.54
N THR A 11 -23.83 -29.54 -45.11
CA THR A 11 -23.02 -29.25 -46.29
C THR A 11 -21.55 -29.07 -45.89
N LEU A 12 -20.62 -29.41 -46.78
CA LEU A 12 -19.18 -29.22 -46.51
C LEU A 12 -18.85 -27.75 -46.21
N VAL A 13 -19.52 -26.81 -46.90
CA VAL A 13 -19.37 -25.37 -46.68
C VAL A 13 -19.75 -24.99 -45.25
N GLU A 14 -20.84 -25.54 -44.73
CA GLU A 14 -21.33 -25.26 -43.38
C GLU A 14 -20.33 -25.73 -42.30
N ILE A 15 -19.70 -26.89 -42.49
CA ILE A 15 -18.67 -27.40 -41.56
C ILE A 15 -17.43 -26.50 -41.59
N VAL A 16 -16.98 -26.08 -42.77
CA VAL A 16 -15.82 -25.18 -42.90
C VAL A 16 -16.08 -23.83 -42.25
N VAL A 17 -17.27 -23.26 -42.45
CA VAL A 17 -17.68 -22.00 -41.80
C VAL A 17 -17.73 -22.16 -40.28
N ALA A 18 -18.30 -23.26 -39.78
CA ALA A 18 -18.35 -23.54 -38.34
C ALA A 18 -16.95 -23.66 -37.73
N MET A 19 -16.02 -24.36 -38.38
CA MET A 19 -14.63 -24.48 -37.93
C MET A 19 -13.91 -23.14 -37.93
N PHE A 20 -14.13 -22.31 -38.95
CA PHE A 20 -13.53 -20.98 -39.01
C PHE A 20 -14.03 -20.08 -37.86
N ILE A 21 -15.35 -20.03 -37.64
CA ILE A 21 -15.95 -19.24 -36.55
C ILE A 21 -15.45 -19.73 -35.20
N ALA A 22 -15.43 -21.05 -34.98
CA ALA A 22 -14.90 -21.63 -33.74
C ALA A 22 -13.43 -21.26 -33.52
N GLY A 23 -12.60 -21.32 -34.56
CA GLY A 23 -11.19 -20.93 -34.49
C GLY A 23 -10.99 -19.46 -34.10
N VAL A 24 -11.74 -18.55 -34.73
CA VAL A 24 -11.70 -17.12 -34.39
C VAL A 24 -12.16 -16.89 -32.96
N LEU A 25 -13.23 -17.56 -32.52
CA LEU A 25 -13.77 -17.41 -31.17
C LEU A 25 -12.80 -17.95 -30.10
N CYS A 26 -12.13 -19.08 -30.36
CA CYS A 26 -11.07 -19.60 -29.49
C CYS A 26 -9.91 -18.60 -29.37
N ALA A 27 -9.42 -18.06 -30.49
CA ALA A 27 -8.34 -17.07 -30.48
C ALA A 27 -8.73 -15.79 -29.72
N ALA A 28 -9.94 -15.29 -29.92
CA ALA A 28 -10.46 -14.12 -29.21
C ALA A 28 -10.58 -14.38 -27.70
N THR A 29 -11.05 -15.56 -27.30
CA THR A 29 -11.22 -15.95 -25.90
C THR A 29 -9.87 -16.04 -25.18
N VAL A 30 -8.83 -16.58 -25.83
CA VAL A 30 -7.47 -16.62 -25.26
C VAL A 30 -6.95 -15.21 -24.99
N LYS A 31 -7.10 -14.29 -25.96
CA LYS A 31 -6.68 -12.89 -25.77
C LYS A 31 -7.47 -12.17 -24.69
N LEU A 32 -8.77 -12.43 -24.57
CA LEU A 32 -9.60 -11.88 -23.50
C LEU A 32 -9.12 -12.36 -22.11
N TRP A 33 -8.69 -13.63 -22.01
CA TRP A 33 -8.16 -14.18 -20.78
C TRP A 33 -6.85 -13.54 -20.35
N ASP A 34 -5.94 -13.29 -21.29
CA ASP A 34 -4.67 -12.60 -21.01
C ASP A 34 -4.93 -11.20 -20.40
N VAL A 35 -5.83 -10.43 -21.01
CA VAL A 35 -6.18 -9.08 -20.54
C VAL A 35 -6.86 -9.12 -19.18
N THR A 36 -7.82 -10.02 -19.00
CA THR A 36 -8.54 -10.19 -17.73
C THR A 36 -7.59 -10.61 -16.61
N GLY A 37 -6.64 -11.50 -16.90
CA GLY A 37 -5.63 -11.95 -15.94
C GLY A 37 -4.75 -10.81 -15.44
N LEU A 38 -4.30 -9.93 -16.34
CA LEU A 38 -3.51 -8.74 -15.99
C LEU A 38 -4.31 -7.76 -15.11
N LEU A 39 -5.57 -7.49 -15.46
CA LEU A 39 -6.44 -6.59 -14.68
C LEU A 39 -6.74 -7.15 -13.28
N TYR A 40 -7.00 -8.45 -13.19
CA TYR A 40 -7.21 -9.13 -11.92
C TYR A 40 -5.96 -9.07 -11.05
N PHE A 41 -4.79 -9.39 -11.63
CA PHE A 41 -3.51 -9.27 -10.95
C PHE A 41 -3.30 -7.86 -10.40
N HIS A 42 -3.50 -6.83 -11.21
CA HIS A 42 -3.33 -5.44 -10.79
C HIS A 42 -4.27 -5.06 -9.64
N SER A 43 -5.55 -5.43 -9.75
CA SER A 43 -6.55 -5.14 -8.71
C SER A 43 -6.23 -5.85 -7.40
N SER A 44 -5.81 -7.13 -7.49
CA SER A 44 -5.40 -7.91 -6.31
C SER A 44 -4.17 -7.31 -5.63
N LEU A 45 -3.19 -6.85 -6.41
CA LEU A 45 -1.98 -6.22 -5.90
C LEU A 45 -2.30 -4.90 -5.19
N LYS A 46 -3.18 -4.08 -5.79
CA LYS A 46 -3.64 -2.82 -5.17
C LYS A 46 -4.35 -3.09 -3.85
N GLN A 47 -5.23 -4.08 -3.78
CA GLN A 47 -5.91 -4.43 -2.53
C GLN A 47 -4.92 -4.88 -1.45
N LYS A 48 -3.96 -5.76 -1.79
CA LYS A 48 -2.90 -6.18 -0.88
C LYS A 48 -2.05 -5.00 -0.39
N ALA A 49 -1.71 -4.06 -1.28
CA ALA A 49 -0.97 -2.85 -0.92
C ALA A 49 -1.75 -1.96 0.06
N ILE A 50 -3.07 -1.81 -0.13
CA ILE A 50 -3.93 -1.09 0.82
C ILE A 50 -3.94 -1.78 2.19
N PHE A 51 -4.06 -3.11 2.23
CA PHE A 51 -4.01 -3.84 3.51
C PHE A 51 -2.66 -3.70 4.20
N ALA A 52 -1.56 -3.80 3.45
CA ALA A 52 -0.21 -3.58 3.96
C ALA A 52 -0.08 -2.17 4.54
N LEU A 53 -0.49 -1.13 3.80
CA LEU A 53 -0.42 0.26 4.26
C LEU A 53 -1.29 0.51 5.50
N ASN A 54 -2.51 -0.02 5.54
CA ASN A 54 -3.39 0.12 6.71
C ASN A 54 -2.79 -0.55 7.94
N SER A 55 -2.22 -1.75 7.79
CA SER A 55 -1.55 -2.46 8.88
C SER A 55 -0.34 -1.67 9.40
N GLN A 56 0.48 -1.10 8.51
CA GLN A 56 1.60 -0.24 8.92
C GLN A 56 1.12 1.07 9.54
N THR A 57 -0.01 1.60 9.11
CA THR A 57 -0.63 2.79 9.72
C THR A 57 -1.06 2.50 11.15
N GLU A 58 -1.75 1.38 11.39
CA GLU A 58 -2.13 0.96 12.74
C GLU A 58 -0.91 0.75 13.63
N ARG A 59 0.12 0.08 13.11
CA ARG A 59 1.37 -0.12 13.83
C ARG A 59 2.06 1.21 14.15
N LEU A 60 2.24 2.10 13.17
CA LEU A 60 2.89 3.39 13.39
C LEU A 60 2.10 4.26 14.37
N THR A 61 0.78 4.33 14.23
CA THR A 61 -0.08 5.06 15.17
C THR A 61 0.01 4.50 16.59
N SER A 62 0.11 3.19 16.74
CA SER A 62 0.33 2.56 18.04
C SER A 62 1.71 2.89 18.62
N LEU A 63 2.75 2.94 17.79
CA LEU A 63 4.08 3.38 18.21
C LEU A 63 4.01 4.82 18.72
N TYR A 64 3.45 5.76 17.95
CA TYR A 64 3.30 7.15 18.42
C TYR A 64 2.51 7.29 19.73
N ARG A 65 1.60 6.35 20.02
CA ARG A 65 0.82 6.35 21.27
C ARG A 65 1.61 5.85 22.48
N TRP A 66 2.47 4.86 22.29
CA TRP A 66 3.13 4.13 23.39
C TRP A 66 4.63 4.40 23.48
N CYS A 67 5.20 5.07 22.49
CA CYS A 67 6.62 5.33 22.34
C CYS A 67 6.95 6.79 22.23
N ASP A 68 8.04 7.18 22.90
CA ASP A 68 8.78 8.38 22.56
C ASP A 68 9.60 8.13 21.30
N LEU A 69 9.04 8.51 20.16
CA LEU A 69 9.76 8.45 18.89
C LEU A 69 10.72 9.63 18.79
N TYR A 70 11.97 9.41 19.22
CA TYR A 70 13.02 10.39 19.03
C TYR A 70 13.28 10.59 17.53
N SER A 71 13.29 11.85 17.11
CA SER A 71 13.42 12.23 15.72
C SER A 71 14.87 12.52 15.41
N HIS A 72 15.49 11.78 14.51
CA HIS A 72 16.58 12.36 13.75
C HIS A 72 15.96 13.09 12.56
N ILE A 73 15.87 14.42 12.67
CA ILE A 73 15.39 15.28 11.59
C ILE A 73 16.57 15.45 10.65
N THR A 74 16.57 14.72 9.53
CA THR A 74 17.40 15.06 8.38
C THR A 74 16.73 16.25 7.69
N HIS A 75 17.39 17.41 7.72
CA HIS A 75 16.89 18.70 7.27
C HIS A 75 16.02 18.65 5.99
N SER A 76 14.91 19.39 6.01
CA SER A 76 14.11 19.72 4.82
C SER A 76 13.87 21.22 4.79
N SER A 77 14.04 21.83 3.61
CA SER A 77 13.91 23.26 3.36
C SER A 77 12.47 23.78 3.40
N ASP A 78 11.46 22.92 3.56
CA ASP A 78 10.06 23.25 3.24
C ASP A 78 9.04 22.82 4.31
N ASN A 79 9.39 22.85 5.61
CA ASN A 79 8.55 22.43 6.74
C ASN A 79 8.07 20.95 6.72
N ILE A 80 8.44 20.16 5.72
CA ILE A 80 8.11 18.73 5.61
C ILE A 80 9.30 17.91 6.10
N SER A 81 9.23 17.36 7.31
CA SER A 81 10.27 16.44 7.79
C SER A 81 10.00 15.03 7.26
N TYR A 82 10.95 14.49 6.48
CA TYR A 82 11.02 13.07 6.18
C TYR A 82 11.58 12.37 7.42
N ARG A 83 10.92 11.30 7.87
CA ARG A 83 11.34 10.61 9.09
C ARG A 83 11.43 9.12 8.82
N SER A 84 12.64 8.58 8.99
CA SER A 84 12.86 7.18 9.36
C SER A 84 13.23 7.17 10.84
N GLY A 85 12.40 6.54 11.68
CA GLY A 85 12.47 6.72 13.13
C GLY A 85 12.95 5.49 13.87
N TYR A 86 14.13 5.57 14.49
CA TYR A 86 14.57 4.65 15.53
C TYR A 86 13.66 4.76 16.76
N VAL A 87 13.26 3.60 17.28
CA VAL A 87 12.58 3.48 18.57
C VAL A 87 13.65 3.35 19.65
N THR A 88 13.92 4.41 20.42
CA THR A 88 15.04 4.44 21.37
C THR A 88 14.69 3.93 22.78
N THR A 89 13.41 3.93 23.19
CA THR A 89 13.02 3.63 24.58
C THR A 89 11.85 2.66 24.72
N CYS A 90 11.31 2.11 23.64
CA CYS A 90 10.23 1.15 23.75
C CYS A 90 10.73 -0.28 23.76
N ASN A 91 10.00 -1.12 24.50
CA ASN A 91 10.17 -2.54 24.44
C ASN A 91 9.65 -3.05 23.08
N TYR A 92 10.53 -3.09 22.08
CA TYR A 92 10.26 -3.43 20.66
C TYR A 92 9.63 -4.83 20.49
N ASP A 93 9.79 -5.70 21.49
CA ASP A 93 9.29 -7.08 21.45
C ASP A 93 7.76 -7.18 21.38
N PHE A 94 7.01 -6.13 21.74
CA PHE A 94 5.56 -6.10 21.56
C PHE A 94 5.10 -5.96 20.10
N PHE A 95 5.95 -5.43 19.21
CA PHE A 95 5.61 -5.17 17.81
C PHE A 95 6.31 -6.10 16.81
N LYS A 96 7.20 -6.98 17.28
CA LYS A 96 7.65 -8.15 16.52
C LYS A 96 6.52 -9.19 16.52
N THR A 97 5.54 -9.02 15.66
CA THR A 97 4.58 -10.10 15.44
C THR A 97 5.32 -11.25 14.78
N ASN A 98 5.49 -12.38 15.47
CA ASN A 98 5.97 -13.66 14.91
C ASN A 98 5.02 -14.25 13.84
N ALA A 99 4.16 -13.43 13.24
CA ALA A 99 3.23 -13.84 12.20
C ALA A 99 4.01 -14.02 10.90
N ALA A 100 4.33 -15.27 10.58
CA ALA A 100 4.97 -15.69 9.33
C ALA A 100 4.26 -15.17 8.05
N ASP A 101 3.00 -14.74 8.18
CA ASP A 101 2.11 -14.29 7.11
C ASP A 101 2.08 -12.76 6.91
N PHE A 102 2.43 -11.98 7.94
CA PHE A 102 2.62 -10.52 7.86
C PHE A 102 4.08 -10.22 8.24
N THR A 103 5.02 -10.68 7.40
CA THR A 103 6.45 -10.45 7.62
C THR A 103 6.75 -8.96 7.57
N GLN A 104 6.74 -8.40 8.80
CA GLN A 104 7.81 -7.68 9.48
C GLN A 104 8.62 -6.72 8.63
N TRP A 105 8.81 -5.52 9.18
CA TRP A 105 10.05 -4.77 9.07
C TRP A 105 11.21 -5.75 8.99
N GLU A 106 11.71 -5.98 7.80
CA GLU A 106 13.10 -6.28 7.66
C GLU A 106 13.71 -4.87 7.58
N ASP A 107 14.39 -4.44 8.65
CA ASP A 107 15.22 -3.22 8.67
C ASP A 107 16.35 -3.43 7.67
N VAL A 108 15.98 -3.45 6.41
CA VAL A 108 16.88 -3.81 5.34
C VAL A 108 17.28 -2.53 4.72
N TYR A 109 18.48 -2.19 5.17
CA TYR A 109 19.38 -1.30 4.51
C TYR A 109 19.07 0.17 4.80
N TYR A 110 19.61 0.62 5.93
CA TYR A 110 20.03 2.01 6.09
C TYR A 110 21.17 2.28 5.10
N ASP A 111 20.83 2.67 3.87
CA ASP A 111 21.74 3.55 3.15
C ASP A 111 21.54 4.94 3.73
N SER A 112 22.61 5.58 4.17
CA SER A 112 22.62 6.91 4.79
C SER A 112 21.96 8.05 3.98
N GLY A 113 21.42 7.75 2.79
CA GLY A 113 20.67 8.68 1.95
C GLY A 113 19.22 8.31 1.65
N ASN A 114 18.70 7.17 2.10
CA ASN A 114 17.35 6.70 1.73
C ASN A 114 16.52 6.28 2.95
N ASP A 115 15.67 7.20 3.41
CA ASP A 115 14.76 7.01 4.57
C ASP A 115 13.47 6.27 4.16
N TYR A 116 13.56 4.96 3.88
CA TYR A 116 12.37 4.12 3.64
C TYR A 116 12.51 2.72 4.24
N ASP A 117 11.37 2.11 4.53
CA ASP A 117 11.27 0.71 4.94
C ASP A 117 10.74 -0.16 3.80
N ALA A 118 11.20 -1.41 3.74
CA ALA A 118 10.67 -2.40 2.81
C ALA A 118 9.48 -3.15 3.42
N VAL A 119 8.35 -3.20 2.72
CA VAL A 119 7.17 -3.96 3.15
C VAL A 119 6.71 -4.90 2.06
N TYR A 120 6.52 -6.18 2.37
CA TYR A 120 5.96 -7.13 1.41
C TYR A 120 4.50 -6.81 1.08
N VAL A 121 4.23 -6.61 -0.21
CA VAL A 121 2.86 -6.51 -0.76
C VAL A 121 2.37 -7.89 -1.19
N ASP A 122 3.24 -8.70 -1.79
CA ASP A 122 2.95 -10.08 -2.17
C ASP A 122 4.21 -10.94 -2.04
N LYS A 123 4.40 -11.53 -0.86
CA LYS A 123 5.57 -12.35 -0.53
C LYS A 123 5.78 -13.50 -1.50
N ASN A 124 4.71 -14.20 -1.88
CA ASN A 124 4.78 -15.34 -2.81
C ASN A 124 5.31 -14.97 -4.19
N ARG A 125 5.11 -13.71 -4.61
CA ARG A 125 5.57 -13.18 -5.89
C ARG A 125 6.78 -12.27 -5.75
N ASN A 126 7.33 -12.19 -4.54
CA ASN A 126 8.45 -11.35 -4.19
C ASN A 126 8.23 -9.87 -4.55
N VAL A 127 7.01 -9.38 -4.28
CA VAL A 127 6.63 -7.97 -4.50
C VAL A 127 6.67 -7.22 -3.18
N VAL A 128 7.44 -6.14 -3.16
CA VAL A 128 7.61 -5.25 -2.02
C VAL A 128 7.18 -3.83 -2.38
N GLY A 129 6.93 -3.02 -1.36
CA GLY A 129 6.75 -1.58 -1.47
C GLY A 129 7.73 -0.84 -0.59
N LYS A 130 8.07 0.40 -0.98
CA LYS A 130 8.82 1.35 -0.15
C LYS A 130 7.83 2.10 0.71
N LEU A 131 7.89 1.88 2.02
CA LEU A 131 7.11 2.59 3.01
C LEU A 131 7.94 3.75 3.55
N TYR A 132 7.38 4.95 3.53
CA TYR A 132 8.01 6.12 4.13
C TYR A 132 6.92 7.05 4.63
N TRP A 133 7.20 7.82 5.67
CA TRP A 133 6.23 8.77 6.20
C TRP A 133 6.84 10.15 6.39
N THR A 134 5.96 11.14 6.27
CA THR A 134 6.27 12.52 6.61
C THR A 134 5.42 12.93 7.80
N GLN A 135 6.01 13.77 8.63
CA GLN A 135 5.34 14.36 9.77
C GLN A 135 5.21 15.86 9.55
N GLN A 136 4.03 16.39 9.82
CA GLN A 136 3.74 17.81 9.79
C GLN A 136 2.90 18.22 11.00
N SER A 137 2.89 19.51 11.28
CA SER A 137 1.99 20.08 12.28
C SER A 137 0.53 19.82 11.90
N VAL A 138 -0.34 19.62 12.89
CA VAL A 138 -1.80 19.48 12.65
C VAL A 138 -2.39 20.75 12.01
N TYR A 139 -1.74 21.89 12.19
CA TYR A 139 -2.14 23.14 11.52
C TYR A 139 -1.84 23.12 10.01
N ASP A 140 -0.71 22.51 9.61
CA ASP A 140 -0.24 22.50 8.22
C ASP A 140 -0.93 21.44 7.36
N CYS A 141 -1.55 20.43 7.97
CA CYS A 141 -2.21 19.34 7.25
C CYS A 141 -3.58 19.71 6.65
N GLY A 142 -3.98 20.98 6.70
CA GLY A 142 -5.25 21.47 6.15
C GLY A 142 -6.50 20.95 6.86
N MET A 143 -6.35 20.25 7.99
CA MET A 143 -7.48 19.80 8.82
C MET A 143 -8.03 20.90 9.72
N CYS A 144 -7.30 22.01 9.82
CA CYS A 144 -7.70 23.23 10.50
C CYS A 144 -7.98 24.32 9.45
N SER A 145 -9.25 24.62 9.16
CA SER A 145 -9.56 25.69 8.22
C SER A 145 -9.24 27.05 8.85
N THR A 146 -8.36 27.83 8.24
CA THR A 146 -7.99 29.19 8.63
C THR A 146 -9.13 30.21 8.52
N ASN A 147 -10.30 29.83 7.99
CA ASN A 147 -11.48 30.69 7.87
C ASN A 147 -12.29 30.73 9.18
N GLY A 148 -11.68 31.23 10.25
CA GLY A 148 -12.37 31.61 11.49
C GLY A 148 -12.79 30.46 12.41
N GLY A 149 -12.59 29.20 12.00
CA GLY A 149 -12.63 28.06 12.90
C GLY A 149 -11.29 27.97 13.61
N THR A 150 -11.18 28.54 14.81
CA THR A 150 -10.01 28.32 15.63
C THR A 150 -9.82 26.81 15.80
N CYS A 151 -8.67 26.28 15.37
CA CYS A 151 -8.10 25.09 16.02
C CYS A 151 -7.58 25.47 17.41
N SER A 152 -8.46 26.14 18.17
CA SER A 152 -8.36 26.33 19.59
C SER A 152 -8.77 24.99 20.17
N GLY A 153 -7.83 24.05 20.22
CA GLY A 153 -7.74 23.24 21.42
C GLY A 153 -7.33 24.16 22.58
N SER A 154 -8.23 25.06 22.97
CA SER A 154 -8.20 25.67 24.29
C SER A 154 -8.76 24.62 25.25
N GLY A 155 -7.98 23.56 25.49
CA GLY A 155 -8.38 22.42 26.29
C GLY A 155 -9.42 21.52 25.60
N ASP A 156 -9.16 20.22 25.63
CA ASP A 156 -10.20 19.19 25.77
C ASP A 156 -11.10 18.79 24.58
N ASP A 157 -11.10 19.51 23.45
CA ASP A 157 -12.02 19.20 22.33
C ASP A 157 -11.57 18.07 21.37
N PHE A 158 -10.55 17.27 21.75
CA PHE A 158 -10.44 15.88 21.28
C PHE A 158 -11.30 14.99 22.18
N GLY A 159 -12.63 15.15 22.07
CA GLY A 159 -13.67 14.31 22.66
C GLY A 159 -13.33 13.64 23.99
N THR A 160 -13.43 14.36 25.11
CA THR A 160 -13.48 13.81 26.48
C THR A 160 -12.29 12.91 26.90
N TYR A 161 -11.26 12.76 26.08
CA TYR A 161 -9.95 12.24 26.50
C TYR A 161 -9.17 13.41 27.09
N SER A 162 -9.62 13.86 28.27
CA SER A 162 -8.93 14.85 29.10
C SER A 162 -7.47 14.42 29.29
N GLY A 163 -6.53 15.15 28.67
CA GLY A 163 -5.10 14.88 28.83
C GLY A 163 -4.18 15.20 27.65
N PHE A 164 -4.69 15.39 26.43
CA PHE A 164 -3.83 15.68 25.27
C PHE A 164 -3.76 17.17 24.97
N LYS A 165 -2.56 17.75 24.97
CA LYS A 165 -2.36 19.12 24.46
C LYS A 165 -2.28 19.06 22.94
N THR A 166 -2.87 20.02 22.24
CA THR A 166 -2.76 20.11 20.76
C THR A 166 -1.32 20.26 20.27
N SER A 167 -0.41 20.72 21.13
CA SER A 167 1.03 20.73 20.89
C SER A 167 1.68 19.33 20.79
N GLU A 168 0.96 18.27 21.17
CA GLU A 168 1.42 16.87 21.19
C GLU A 168 0.80 16.03 20.07
N ALA A 169 -0.08 16.63 19.26
CA ALA A 169 -0.68 15.99 18.09
C ALA A 169 0.12 16.34 16.84
N VAL A 170 0.32 15.35 15.97
CA VAL A 170 1.02 15.51 14.69
C VAL A 170 0.26 14.79 13.59
N CYS A 171 0.31 15.35 12.39
CA CYS A 171 -0.24 14.70 11.21
C CYS A 171 0.84 13.85 10.56
N LEU A 172 0.54 12.57 10.38
CA LEU A 172 1.37 11.61 9.67
C LEU A 172 0.78 11.36 8.30
N THR A 173 1.61 11.53 7.27
CA THR A 173 1.31 11.06 5.92
C THR A 173 2.20 9.88 5.62
N ILE A 174 1.60 8.69 5.59
CA ILE A 174 2.28 7.43 5.31
C ILE A 174 2.10 7.11 3.84
N ASN A 175 3.20 6.90 3.14
CA ASN A 175 3.25 6.63 1.72
C ASN A 175 3.77 5.21 1.49
N LEU A 176 3.16 4.50 0.55
CA LEU A 176 3.63 3.21 0.07
C LEU A 176 3.79 3.28 -1.45
N ASP A 177 5.04 3.27 -1.91
CA ASP A 177 5.36 3.13 -3.32
C ASP A 177 5.49 1.67 -3.69
N TYR A 178 4.80 1.24 -4.75
CA TYR A 178 4.76 -0.15 -5.20
C TYR A 178 4.41 -0.20 -6.71
N PRO A 179 4.64 -1.32 -7.41
CA PRO A 179 5.40 -2.50 -6.99
C PRO A 179 6.91 -2.34 -7.18
N TYR A 180 7.68 -2.94 -6.28
CA TYR A 180 9.09 -3.23 -6.49
C TYR A 180 9.37 -4.72 -6.27
N ARG A 181 10.59 -5.17 -6.62
CA ARG A 181 11.09 -6.49 -6.24
C ARG A 181 12.12 -6.40 -5.14
N TRP A 182 12.14 -7.43 -4.33
CA TRP A 182 13.22 -7.66 -3.39
C TRP A 182 14.34 -8.46 -4.04
N ASP A 183 15.58 -8.02 -3.90
CA ASP A 183 16.74 -8.82 -4.27
C ASP A 183 17.40 -9.40 -3.02
N ASN A 184 17.25 -10.71 -2.82
CA ASN A 184 17.87 -11.43 -1.70
C ASN A 184 19.40 -11.39 -1.73
N ASN A 185 20.02 -11.19 -2.89
CA ASN A 185 21.48 -11.18 -3.01
C ASN A 185 22.07 -9.84 -2.57
N THR A 186 21.41 -8.74 -2.93
CA THR A 186 21.85 -7.39 -2.57
C THR A 186 21.14 -6.85 -1.33
N LEU A 187 20.17 -7.58 -0.78
CA LEU A 187 19.29 -7.16 0.30
C LEU A 187 18.76 -5.75 0.03
N SER A 188 18.20 -5.55 -1.17
CA SER A 188 17.77 -4.24 -1.62
C SER A 188 16.50 -4.31 -2.48
N ILE A 189 15.78 -3.20 -2.49
CA ILE A 189 14.63 -3.03 -3.39
C ILE A 189 15.14 -2.65 -4.77
N LYS A 190 14.66 -3.35 -5.81
CA LYS A 190 14.96 -3.07 -7.21
C LYS A 190 13.70 -2.70 -7.98
N GLU A 191 13.86 -1.71 -8.84
CA GLU A 191 12.90 -1.44 -9.90
C GLU A 191 13.00 -2.58 -10.91
N ASP A 192 11.86 -3.17 -11.26
CA ASP A 192 11.79 -4.19 -12.30
C ASP A 192 11.05 -3.59 -13.49
N SER A 193 11.75 -3.42 -14.61
CA SER A 193 11.16 -2.91 -15.85
C SER A 193 10.04 -3.81 -16.41
N ALA A 194 9.98 -5.07 -15.97
CA ALA A 194 8.89 -6.00 -16.31
C ALA A 194 7.66 -5.82 -15.40
N MET A 195 7.76 -5.02 -14.34
CA MET A 195 6.63 -4.69 -13.46
C MET A 195 5.83 -3.49 -13.99
N LEU A 196 4.62 -3.36 -13.43
CA LEU A 196 3.74 -2.24 -13.72
C LEU A 196 4.38 -0.91 -13.30
N PRO A 197 3.97 0.23 -13.89
CA PRO A 197 4.40 1.55 -13.44
C PRO A 197 4.20 1.72 -11.94
N HIS A 198 5.16 2.35 -11.30
CA HIS A 198 5.09 2.62 -9.86
C HIS A 198 3.87 3.49 -9.54
N ARG A 199 3.25 3.18 -8.40
CA ARG A 199 2.11 3.88 -7.85
C ARG A 199 2.38 4.13 -6.39
N THR A 200 1.95 5.29 -5.92
CA THR A 200 1.99 5.66 -4.51
C THR A 200 0.57 5.61 -3.95
N ILE A 201 0.40 4.89 -2.84
CA ILE A 201 -0.81 5.01 -2.00
C ILE A 201 -0.42 5.83 -0.79
N LYS A 202 -1.29 6.75 -0.39
CA LYS A 202 -1.07 7.64 0.75
C LYS A 202 -2.21 7.48 1.73
N VAL A 203 -1.88 7.39 3.01
CA VAL A 203 -2.83 7.46 4.12
C VAL A 203 -2.37 8.59 5.04
N MET A 204 -3.31 9.47 5.36
CA MET A 204 -3.09 10.56 6.31
C MET A 204 -3.82 10.22 7.60
N THR A 205 -3.13 10.36 8.73
CA THR A 205 -3.71 10.13 10.06
C THR A 205 -3.17 11.16 11.05
N ILE A 206 -3.94 11.43 12.11
CA ILE A 206 -3.48 12.24 13.24
C ILE A 206 -3.12 11.30 14.37
N VAL A 207 -1.96 11.51 14.97
CA VAL A 207 -1.54 10.81 16.17
C VAL A 207 -1.23 11.82 17.26
N ALA A 208 -1.54 11.47 18.50
CA ALA A 208 -1.14 12.23 19.66
C ALA A 208 -0.16 11.39 20.49
N THR A 209 0.96 11.99 20.88
CA THR A 209 1.94 11.35 21.76
C THR A 209 1.49 11.49 23.20
N LYS A 210 1.56 10.41 23.98
CA LYS A 210 1.27 10.46 25.41
C LYS A 210 2.53 10.89 26.15
N GLN A 211 2.52 12.05 26.81
CA GLN A 211 3.52 12.43 27.82
C GLN A 211 3.28 11.69 29.14
#